data_AF-A0A8H4IKB8-F1
#
_entry.id   AF-A0A8H4IKB8-F1
#
_cell.length_a   1.000
_cell.length_b   1.000
_cell.length_c   1.000
_cell.angle_alpha   90.00
_cell.angle_beta   90.00
_cell.angle_gamma   90.00
#
_symmetry.space_group_name_H-M   'P 1'
#
loop_
_entity.id
_entity.type
_entity.pdbx_description
1 polymer ?
#
loop_
_entity_poly.entity_id
_entity_poly.type
_entity_poly.pdbx_seq_one_letter_code
_entity_poly.pdbx_strand_id
1 'polypeptide(L)'
;MSDWKTFVSKEQCVRLAAWTCLGDCHLNICFNSPLHLDVSDVIVDLPCGNALFDAESAAEFERLAPSERTSQRPTCLRDLIHCLRKDSWLNPGSEKYKSVTVLHLLMAISVSCAHSYEARVNPASRRDLNQILGMSDHWKRLWDEVIKAEHGEYKSNNCFMEHADELWWLLRMVIKQFQRGESDDPYVKGTAADSFYHFNDFLNRLTRDEISFSH
;
A
#
# COMPACT_ATOMS: atom_id res chain seq x y z
N MET A 1 -7.28 -30.53 16.43
CA MET A 1 -8.04 -30.50 15.16
C MET A 1 -8.90 -29.25 14.96
N SER A 2 -9.26 -28.46 15.99
CA SER A 2 -10.07 -27.23 15.82
C SER A 2 -9.27 -25.98 15.40
N ASP A 3 -7.96 -25.91 15.71
CA ASP A 3 -7.16 -24.69 15.52
C ASP A 3 -7.02 -24.28 14.05
N TRP A 4 -6.75 -25.24 13.15
CA TRP A 4 -6.52 -24.95 11.74
C TRP A 4 -7.77 -24.45 11.00
N LYS A 5 -8.93 -25.09 11.18
CA LYS A 5 -10.19 -24.63 10.55
C LYS A 5 -10.62 -23.26 11.07
N THR A 6 -10.46 -23.01 12.37
CA THR A 6 -10.73 -21.69 12.95
C THR A 6 -9.76 -20.63 12.42
N PHE A 7 -8.48 -20.97 12.27
CA PHE A 7 -7.49 -20.10 11.63
C PHE A 7 -7.91 -19.74 10.20
N VAL A 8 -8.20 -20.73 9.34
CA VAL A 8 -8.59 -20.49 7.94
C VAL A 8 -9.80 -19.58 7.86
N SER A 9 -10.83 -19.82 8.68
CA SER A 9 -12.04 -18.99 8.70
C SER A 9 -11.74 -17.54 9.11
N LYS A 10 -10.88 -17.31 10.09
CA LYS A 10 -10.47 -15.95 10.49
C LYS A 10 -9.64 -15.28 9.41
N GLU A 11 -8.68 -15.99 8.84
CA GLU A 11 -7.79 -15.49 7.80
C GLU A 11 -8.56 -15.14 6.51
N GLN A 12 -9.62 -15.88 6.18
CA GLN A 12 -10.54 -15.51 5.10
C GLN A 12 -11.19 -14.13 5.33
N CYS A 13 -11.61 -13.83 6.56
CA CYS A 13 -12.15 -12.50 6.90
C CYS A 13 -11.08 -11.41 6.78
N VAL A 14 -9.85 -11.68 7.24
CA VAL A 14 -8.72 -10.74 7.12
C VAL A 14 -8.41 -10.44 5.65
N ARG A 15 -8.30 -11.49 4.82
CA ARG A 15 -8.06 -11.34 3.38
C ARG A 15 -9.20 -10.61 2.67
N LEU A 16 -10.45 -10.90 3.02
CA LEU A 16 -11.61 -10.19 2.47
C LEU A 16 -11.57 -8.69 2.83
N ALA A 17 -11.23 -8.35 4.08
CA ALA A 17 -11.06 -6.97 4.51
C ALA A 17 -9.91 -6.28 3.77
N ALA A 18 -8.78 -6.97 3.59
CA ALA A 18 -7.64 -6.45 2.83
C ALA A 18 -7.99 -6.13 1.38
N TRP A 19 -8.67 -7.05 0.67
CA TRP A 19 -9.10 -6.81 -0.71
C TRP A 19 -10.18 -5.72 -0.82
N THR A 20 -11.08 -5.65 0.16
CA THR A 20 -12.10 -4.58 0.22
C THR A 20 -11.44 -3.21 0.41
N CYS A 21 -10.42 -3.13 1.27
CA CYS A 21 -9.61 -1.93 1.47
C CYS A 21 -8.87 -1.52 0.19
N LEU A 22 -8.22 -2.47 -0.50
CA LEU A 22 -7.54 -2.21 -1.78
C LEU A 22 -8.51 -1.72 -2.86
N GLY A 23 -9.71 -2.33 -2.95
CA GLY A 23 -10.75 -1.90 -3.88
C GLY A 23 -11.19 -0.46 -3.63
N ASP A 24 -11.46 -0.11 -2.37
CA ASP A 24 -11.86 1.26 -2.00
C ASP A 24 -10.74 2.28 -2.26
N CYS A 25 -9.48 1.93 -1.93
CA CYS A 25 -8.33 2.77 -2.28
C CYS A 25 -8.19 2.95 -3.79
N HIS A 26 -8.42 1.91 -4.58
CA HIS A 26 -8.35 2.00 -6.04
C HIS A 26 -9.43 2.95 -6.59
N LEU A 27 -10.66 2.88 -6.08
CA LEU A 27 -11.72 3.82 -6.44
C LEU A 27 -11.34 5.26 -6.07
N ASN A 28 -10.82 5.49 -4.85
CA ASN A 28 -10.30 6.78 -4.44
C ASN A 28 -9.22 7.31 -5.39
N ILE A 29 -8.25 6.46 -5.76
CA ILE A 29 -7.14 6.86 -6.63
C ILE A 29 -7.65 7.21 -8.02
N CYS A 30 -8.52 6.39 -8.61
CA CYS A 30 -8.94 6.56 -10.01
C CYS A 30 -10.01 7.66 -10.18
N PHE A 31 -10.88 7.85 -9.19
CA PHE A 31 -11.95 8.85 -9.23
C PHE A 31 -11.68 10.09 -8.39
N ASN A 32 -10.57 10.12 -7.63
CA ASN A 32 -10.21 11.23 -6.76
C ASN A 32 -11.37 11.57 -5.78
N SER A 33 -12.04 10.53 -5.28
CA SER A 33 -13.20 10.61 -4.39
C SER A 33 -12.80 10.29 -2.95
N PRO A 34 -13.54 10.74 -1.92
CA PRO A 34 -13.30 10.28 -0.55
C PRO A 34 -13.35 8.76 -0.46
N LEU A 35 -12.56 8.19 0.46
CA LEU A 35 -12.70 6.78 0.80
C LEU A 35 -14.07 6.52 1.40
N HIS A 36 -14.66 5.37 1.08
CA HIS A 36 -15.88 4.90 1.71
C HIS A 36 -15.60 4.16 3.02
N LEU A 37 -14.40 3.61 3.16
CA LEU A 37 -13.89 3.02 4.39
C LEU A 37 -13.10 4.07 5.16
N ASP A 38 -13.50 4.32 6.40
CA ASP A 38 -12.69 5.12 7.29
C ASP A 38 -11.44 4.32 7.71
N VAL A 39 -10.31 4.61 7.09
CA VAL A 39 -9.02 3.93 7.37
C VAL A 39 -8.51 4.23 8.78
N SER A 40 -8.97 5.34 9.38
CA SER A 40 -8.65 5.66 10.77
C SER A 40 -9.44 4.80 11.77
N ASP A 41 -10.57 4.22 11.36
CA ASP A 41 -11.39 3.30 12.15
C ASP A 41 -11.13 1.82 11.82
N VAL A 42 -10.80 1.51 10.56
CA VAL A 42 -10.55 0.12 10.16
C VAL A 42 -9.09 -0.25 10.44
N ILE A 43 -8.86 -0.89 11.59
CA ILE A 43 -7.66 -1.68 11.85
C ILE A 43 -7.72 -2.91 10.92
N VAL A 44 -7.20 -2.78 9.71
CA VAL A 44 -7.08 -3.92 8.78
C VAL A 44 -5.89 -4.75 9.22
N ASP A 45 -6.14 -5.93 9.77
CA ASP A 45 -5.10 -6.92 10.04
C ASP A 45 -4.37 -7.30 8.74
N LEU A 46 -3.07 -7.56 8.83
CA LEU A 46 -2.28 -7.96 7.68
C LEU A 46 -2.44 -9.47 7.42
N PRO A 47 -2.80 -9.90 6.19
CA PRO A 47 -2.88 -11.31 5.85
C PRO A 47 -1.59 -12.06 6.16
N CYS A 48 -1.67 -13.34 6.50
CA CYS A 48 -0.49 -14.21 6.57
C CYS A 48 0.07 -14.52 5.18
N GLY A 49 1.27 -15.09 5.12
CA GLY A 49 1.86 -15.57 3.86
C GLY A 49 0.97 -16.63 3.18
N ASN A 50 0.94 -16.64 1.85
CA ASN A 50 0.11 -17.58 1.07
C ASN A 50 0.42 -19.04 1.40
N ALA A 51 1.70 -19.39 1.61
CA ALA A 51 2.09 -20.74 1.99
C ALA A 51 1.39 -21.25 3.28
N LEU A 52 1.15 -20.38 4.28
CA LEU A 52 0.44 -20.78 5.49
C LEU A 52 -1.07 -20.92 5.25
N PHE A 53 -1.66 -20.04 4.44
CA PHE A 53 -3.08 -20.06 4.13
C PHE A 53 -3.45 -21.22 3.21
N ASP A 54 -2.61 -21.51 2.22
CA ASP A 54 -2.80 -22.53 1.19
C ASP A 54 -2.36 -23.93 1.65
N ALA A 55 -1.93 -24.08 2.92
CA ALA A 55 -1.58 -25.38 3.49
C ALA A 55 -2.71 -26.39 3.23
N GLU A 56 -2.42 -27.57 2.69
CA GLU A 56 -3.44 -28.53 2.26
C GLU A 56 -3.87 -29.48 3.39
N SER A 57 -3.13 -29.46 4.51
CA SER A 57 -3.37 -30.33 5.66
C SER A 57 -3.07 -29.66 6.99
N ALA A 58 -3.69 -30.18 8.06
CA ALA A 58 -3.43 -29.71 9.42
C ALA A 58 -1.96 -29.90 9.83
N ALA A 59 -1.31 -30.97 9.37
CA ALA A 59 0.09 -31.25 9.66
C ALA A 59 1.03 -30.23 8.99
N GLU A 60 0.69 -29.83 7.76
CA GLU A 60 1.43 -28.77 7.07
C GLU A 60 1.24 -27.42 7.75
N PHE A 61 0.01 -27.08 8.15
CA PHE A 61 -0.26 -25.89 8.94
C PHE A 61 0.55 -25.87 10.25
N GLU A 62 0.57 -26.96 11.00
CA GLU A 62 1.33 -27.06 12.26
C GLU A 62 2.83 -26.87 12.07
N ARG A 63 3.37 -27.24 10.89
CA ARG A 63 4.77 -27.01 10.52
C ARG A 63 5.07 -25.54 10.19
N LEU A 64 4.13 -24.85 9.54
CA LEU A 64 4.31 -23.48 9.04
C LEU A 64 3.87 -22.39 10.04
N ALA A 65 2.91 -22.69 10.91
CA ALA A 65 2.36 -21.72 11.86
C ALA A 65 3.39 -21.13 12.86
N PRO A 66 4.40 -21.88 13.35
CA PRO A 66 5.37 -21.35 14.32
C PRO A 66 6.16 -20.14 13.80
N SER A 67 6.62 -20.16 12.55
CA SER A 67 7.40 -19.06 11.96
C SER A 67 6.59 -17.76 11.87
N GLU A 68 5.29 -17.88 11.58
CA GLU A 68 4.36 -16.75 11.54
C GLU A 68 4.04 -16.22 12.95
N ARG A 69 3.85 -17.11 13.94
CA ARG A 69 3.57 -16.74 15.33
C ARG A 69 4.75 -16.05 16.02
N THR A 70 5.98 -16.39 15.65
CA THR A 70 7.20 -15.78 16.20
C THR A 70 7.61 -14.50 15.48
N SER A 71 6.92 -14.13 14.40
CA SER A 71 7.27 -12.95 13.62
C SER A 71 7.10 -11.67 14.45
N GLN A 72 8.09 -10.79 14.39
CA GLN A 72 7.99 -9.44 14.97
C GLN A 72 7.30 -8.44 14.02
N ARG A 73 6.64 -8.94 12.98
CA ARG A 73 6.01 -8.10 11.95
C ARG A 73 4.90 -7.22 12.52
N PRO A 74 4.62 -6.08 11.87
CA PRO A 74 3.38 -5.34 12.11
C PRO A 74 2.16 -6.26 11.95
N THR A 75 1.24 -6.21 12.90
CA THR A 75 0.05 -7.06 12.92
C THR A 75 -1.09 -6.48 12.08
N CYS A 76 -1.12 -5.16 11.93
CA CYS A 76 -2.12 -4.46 11.13
C CYS A 76 -1.49 -3.40 10.22
N LEU A 77 -2.27 -2.93 9.25
CA LEU A 77 -1.85 -1.93 8.27
C LEU A 77 -1.42 -0.61 8.91
N ARG A 78 -2.12 -0.19 9.96
CA ARG A 78 -1.79 1.02 10.74
C ARG A 78 -0.38 0.91 11.34
N ASP A 79 -0.05 -0.23 11.92
CA ASP A 79 1.26 -0.47 12.51
C ASP A 79 2.35 -0.45 11.43
N LEU A 80 2.09 -1.07 10.27
CA LEU A 80 3.02 -1.04 9.15
C LEU A 80 3.29 0.39 8.68
N ILE A 81 2.25 1.18 8.43
CA ILE A 81 2.38 2.59 8.03
C ILE A 81 3.12 3.38 9.11
N HIS A 82 2.81 3.15 10.39
CA HIS A 82 3.53 3.80 11.49
C HIS A 82 5.02 3.43 11.49
N CYS A 83 5.37 2.17 11.26
CA CYS A 83 6.76 1.73 11.16
C CYS A 83 7.50 2.29 9.95
N LEU A 84 6.80 2.67 8.88
CA LEU A 84 7.38 3.31 7.71
C LEU A 84 7.60 4.82 7.93
N ARG A 85 6.96 5.43 8.93
CA ARG A 85 7.19 6.86 9.25
C ARG A 85 8.61 7.08 9.74
N LYS A 86 9.14 8.27 9.44
CA LYS A 86 10.54 8.63 9.67
C LYS A 86 11.04 8.41 11.09
N ASP A 87 10.20 8.69 12.08
CA ASP A 87 10.60 8.60 13.49
C ASP A 87 10.65 7.17 14.02
N SER A 88 10.04 6.22 13.30
CA SER A 88 9.90 4.81 13.71
C SER A 88 10.56 3.83 12.73
N TRP A 89 11.18 4.34 11.67
CA TRP A 89 11.75 3.53 10.60
C TRP A 89 13.02 2.80 11.04
N LEU A 90 13.03 1.49 10.79
CA LEU A 90 14.20 0.64 10.98
C LEU A 90 14.83 0.32 9.61
N ASN A 91 16.07 -0.16 9.60
CA ASN A 91 16.67 -0.67 8.36
C ASN A 91 15.78 -1.76 7.72
N PRO A 92 15.64 -1.84 6.37
CA PRO A 92 14.85 -2.88 5.70
C PRO A 92 15.16 -4.31 6.13
N GLY A 93 16.41 -4.62 6.50
CA GLY A 93 16.83 -5.93 7.02
C GLY A 93 16.47 -6.21 8.49
N SER A 94 15.71 -5.34 9.14
CA SER A 94 15.24 -5.55 10.53
C SER A 94 14.34 -6.77 10.64
N GLU A 95 14.40 -7.47 11.79
CA GLU A 95 13.51 -8.60 12.10
C GLU A 95 12.03 -8.25 11.92
N LYS A 96 11.69 -6.98 12.20
CA LYS A 96 10.34 -6.43 12.07
C LYS A 96 9.78 -6.51 10.63
N TYR A 97 10.65 -6.59 9.62
CA TYR A 97 10.23 -6.58 8.22
C TYR A 97 10.42 -7.92 7.50
N LYS A 98 11.01 -8.93 8.14
CA LYS A 98 11.30 -10.22 7.49
C LYS A 98 10.07 -10.97 6.97
N SER A 99 8.90 -10.73 7.55
CA SER A 99 7.63 -11.34 7.15
C SER A 99 6.69 -10.36 6.45
N VAL A 100 7.19 -9.19 6.05
CA VAL A 100 6.44 -8.24 5.23
C VAL A 100 6.46 -8.73 3.78
N THR A 101 5.27 -8.81 3.18
CA THR A 101 5.06 -9.31 1.82
C THR A 101 4.77 -8.15 0.87
N VAL A 102 4.86 -8.42 -0.44
CA VAL A 102 4.41 -7.51 -1.51
C VAL A 102 2.98 -7.01 -1.29
N LEU A 103 2.06 -7.89 -0.87
CA LEU A 103 0.66 -7.50 -0.60
C LEU A 103 0.57 -6.46 0.53
N HIS A 104 1.33 -6.62 1.61
CA HIS A 104 1.32 -5.68 2.72
C HIS A 104 1.82 -4.29 2.29
N LEU A 105 2.86 -4.26 1.45
CA LEU A 105 3.40 -3.03 0.90
C LEU A 105 2.42 -2.37 -0.08
N LEU A 106 1.76 -3.15 -0.94
CA LEU A 106 0.71 -2.65 -1.82
C LEU A 106 -0.43 -1.99 -1.02
N MET A 107 -0.88 -2.61 0.07
CA MET A 107 -1.88 -2.03 0.96
C MET A 107 -1.39 -0.71 1.57
N ALA A 108 -0.14 -0.67 2.05
CA ALA A 108 0.43 0.52 2.67
C ALA A 108 0.52 1.69 1.70
N ILE A 109 0.94 1.47 0.46
CA ILE A 109 1.04 2.55 -0.53
C ILE A 109 -0.35 3.01 -1.01
N SER A 110 -1.28 2.08 -1.20
CA SER A 110 -2.66 2.39 -1.62
C SER A 110 -3.38 3.28 -0.61
N VAL A 111 -3.31 2.94 0.68
CA VAL A 111 -3.86 3.78 1.76
C VAL A 111 -3.15 5.13 1.83
N SER A 112 -1.86 5.17 1.54
CA SER A 112 -1.10 6.42 1.57
C SER A 112 -1.48 7.37 0.43
N CYS A 113 -1.81 6.83 -0.75
CA CYS A 113 -2.45 7.59 -1.83
C CYS A 113 -3.77 8.20 -1.36
N ALA A 114 -4.61 7.43 -0.68
CA ALA A 114 -5.88 7.92 -0.19
C ALA A 114 -5.75 8.97 0.93
N HIS A 115 -4.83 8.80 1.88
CA HIS A 115 -4.52 9.85 2.85
C HIS A 115 -3.95 11.10 2.18
N SER A 116 -3.18 10.95 1.09
CA SER A 116 -2.70 12.11 0.33
C SER A 116 -3.85 12.87 -0.32
N TYR A 117 -4.91 12.17 -0.77
CA TYR A 117 -6.12 12.81 -1.25
C TYR A 117 -6.78 13.65 -0.15
N GLU A 118 -7.01 13.04 1.02
CA GLU A 118 -7.62 13.72 2.16
C GLU A 118 -6.83 14.98 2.57
N ALA A 119 -5.50 14.86 2.65
CA ALA A 119 -4.62 15.97 3.01
C ALA A 119 -4.56 17.10 1.97
N ARG A 120 -4.91 16.82 0.70
CA ARG A 120 -5.01 17.83 -0.36
C ARG A 120 -6.34 18.60 -0.28
N VAL A 121 -7.45 17.90 -0.04
CA VAL A 121 -8.79 18.51 0.04
C VAL A 121 -9.07 19.18 1.39
N ASN A 122 -8.42 18.73 2.47
CA ASN A 122 -8.56 19.28 3.81
C ASN A 122 -7.32 20.08 4.23
N PRO A 123 -7.39 21.43 4.30
CA PRO A 123 -6.26 22.27 4.70
C PRO A 123 -5.65 21.93 6.06
N ALA A 124 -6.43 21.41 7.01
CA ALA A 124 -5.95 21.06 8.34
C ALA A 124 -4.94 19.89 8.34
N SER A 125 -5.08 18.98 7.37
CA SER A 125 -4.27 17.76 7.24
C SER A 125 -3.08 17.93 6.30
N ARG A 126 -2.84 19.12 5.73
CA ARG A 126 -1.74 19.36 4.76
C ARG A 126 -0.33 19.07 5.32
N ARG A 127 -0.15 19.15 6.64
CA ARG A 127 1.12 18.80 7.30
C ARG A 127 1.48 17.33 7.13
N ASP A 128 0.49 16.49 6.86
CA ASP A 128 0.67 15.05 6.69
C ASP A 128 1.29 14.72 5.33
N LEU A 129 1.20 15.59 4.32
CA LEU A 129 1.81 15.38 3.00
C LEU A 129 3.32 15.14 3.06
N ASN A 130 4.04 15.90 3.90
CA ASN A 130 5.48 15.71 4.09
C ASN A 130 5.79 14.39 4.82
N GLN A 131 4.94 13.99 5.76
CA GLN A 131 5.08 12.72 6.46
C GLN A 131 4.83 11.54 5.52
N ILE A 132 3.81 11.66 4.65
CA ILE A 132 3.49 10.67 3.62
C ILE A 132 4.65 10.55 2.62
N LEU A 133 5.24 11.65 2.16
CA LEU A 133 6.42 11.62 1.30
C LEU A 133 7.61 10.90 1.96
N GLY A 134 7.95 11.25 3.20
CA GLY A 134 9.05 10.61 3.91
C GLY A 134 8.80 9.12 4.17
N MET A 135 7.56 8.76 4.49
CA MET A 135 7.13 7.36 4.63
C MET A 135 7.27 6.60 3.29
N SER A 136 6.92 7.24 2.17
CA SER A 136 7.07 6.65 0.84
C SER A 136 8.53 6.37 0.44
N ASP A 137 9.50 7.12 0.98
CA ASP A 137 10.93 6.83 0.76
C ASP A 137 11.34 5.52 1.45
N HIS A 138 10.86 5.30 2.67
CA HIS A 138 11.11 4.06 3.41
C HIS A 138 10.36 2.87 2.82
N TRP A 139 9.13 3.10 2.39
CA TRP A 139 8.34 2.12 1.64
C TRP A 139 9.12 1.61 0.43
N LYS A 140 9.70 2.51 -0.38
CA LYS A 140 10.44 2.11 -1.60
C LYS A 140 11.67 1.27 -1.29
N ARG A 141 12.42 1.65 -0.24
CA ARG A 141 13.57 0.86 0.22
C ARG A 141 13.16 -0.52 0.69
N LEU A 142 12.03 -0.65 1.39
CA LEU A 142 11.53 -1.95 1.82
C LEU A 142 11.06 -2.79 0.63
N TRP A 143 10.31 -2.17 -0.28
CA TRP A 143 9.82 -2.78 -1.51
C TRP A 143 10.96 -3.38 -2.33
N ASP A 144 12.03 -2.61 -2.56
CA ASP A 144 13.18 -3.08 -3.33
C ASP A 144 13.84 -4.31 -2.72
N GLU A 145 13.88 -4.41 -1.39
CA GLU A 145 14.44 -5.58 -0.69
C GLU A 145 13.51 -6.79 -0.72
N VAL A 146 12.21 -6.58 -0.51
CA VAL A 146 11.19 -7.66 -0.59
C VAL A 146 11.14 -8.23 -2.00
N ILE A 147 11.12 -7.37 -3.01
CA ILE A 147 11.12 -7.77 -4.42
C ILE A 147 12.39 -8.54 -4.80
N LYS A 148 13.57 -8.09 -4.35
CA LYS A 148 14.82 -8.84 -4.58
C LYS A 148 14.78 -10.23 -3.96
N ALA A 149 14.20 -10.36 -2.76
CA ALA A 149 14.06 -11.65 -2.08
C ALA A 149 13.08 -12.59 -2.82
N GLU A 150 11.94 -12.06 -3.29
CA GLU A 150 10.92 -12.84 -4.00
C GLU A 150 11.33 -13.25 -5.43
N HIS A 151 12.13 -12.43 -6.13
CA HIS A 151 12.63 -12.75 -7.48
C HIS A 151 13.59 -13.95 -7.51
N GLY A 152 14.06 -14.43 -6.36
CA GLY A 152 14.80 -15.68 -6.24
C GLY A 152 13.93 -16.94 -6.36
N GLU A 153 12.62 -16.86 -6.09
CA GLU A 153 11.75 -18.05 -5.96
C GLU A 153 10.38 -17.94 -6.67
N TYR A 154 9.92 -16.75 -7.11
CA TYR A 154 8.60 -16.58 -7.72
C TYR A 154 8.59 -15.67 -8.96
N LYS A 155 8.36 -16.25 -10.14
CA LYS A 155 7.75 -15.53 -11.28
C LYS A 155 6.24 -15.54 -11.09
N SER A 156 5.70 -14.66 -10.26
CA SER A 156 4.24 -14.57 -10.10
C SER A 156 3.64 -13.67 -11.19
N ASN A 157 2.70 -14.22 -11.97
CA ASN A 157 1.85 -13.51 -12.95
C ASN A 157 0.81 -12.57 -12.27
N ASN A 158 1.14 -11.93 -11.15
CA ASN A 158 0.17 -11.13 -10.38
C ASN A 158 0.15 -9.67 -10.86
N CYS A 159 -0.55 -9.47 -11.98
CA CYS A 159 -0.77 -8.19 -12.67
C CYS A 159 -1.08 -6.99 -11.75
N PHE A 160 -1.80 -7.16 -10.64
CA PHE A 160 -2.15 -6.03 -9.75
C PHE A 160 -1.03 -5.63 -8.78
N MET A 161 -0.16 -6.57 -8.38
CA MET A 161 0.94 -6.28 -7.46
C MET A 161 2.13 -5.63 -8.16
N GLU A 162 2.27 -5.89 -9.46
CA GLU A 162 3.27 -5.27 -10.33
C GLU A 162 3.15 -3.74 -10.33
N HIS A 163 1.93 -3.22 -10.11
CA HIS A 163 1.65 -1.78 -10.17
C HIS A 163 1.98 -0.98 -8.90
N ALA A 164 2.52 -1.62 -7.85
CA ALA A 164 2.77 -0.93 -6.58
C ALA A 164 3.83 0.19 -6.72
N ASP A 165 4.82 0.01 -7.59
CA ASP A 165 5.83 1.03 -7.88
C ASP A 165 5.23 2.24 -8.61
N GLU A 166 4.28 2.01 -9.52
CA GLU A 166 3.54 3.05 -10.23
C GLU A 166 2.67 3.85 -9.25
N LEU A 167 2.03 3.18 -8.28
CA LEU A 167 1.29 3.86 -7.21
C LEU A 167 2.21 4.71 -6.33
N TRP A 168 3.41 4.21 -6.01
CA TRP A 168 4.42 4.97 -5.28
C TRP A 168 4.89 6.20 -6.05
N TRP A 169 5.17 6.05 -7.34
CA TRP A 169 5.55 7.17 -8.19
C TRP A 169 4.43 8.20 -8.30
N LEU A 170 3.20 7.74 -8.56
CA LEU A 170 2.00 8.57 -8.65
C LEU A 170 1.80 9.40 -7.37
N LEU A 171 1.84 8.75 -6.20
CA LEU A 171 1.75 9.41 -4.90
C LEU A 171 2.72 10.59 -4.80
N ARG A 172 4.00 10.35 -5.13
CA ARG A 172 5.02 11.37 -5.02
C ARG A 172 4.80 12.51 -6.01
N MET A 173 4.39 12.21 -7.24
CA MET A 173 4.13 13.22 -8.26
C MET A 173 2.96 14.12 -7.89
N VAL A 174 1.86 13.52 -7.45
CA VAL A 174 0.68 14.28 -6.99
C VAL A 174 1.04 15.20 -5.84
N ILE A 175 1.74 14.70 -4.80
CA ILE A 175 2.11 15.54 -3.66
C ILE A 175 3.07 16.66 -4.07
N LYS A 176 4.11 16.35 -4.87
CA LYS A 176 5.09 17.36 -5.29
C LYS A 176 4.46 18.45 -6.16
N GLN A 177 3.59 18.08 -7.11
CA GLN A 177 2.88 19.08 -7.91
C GLN A 177 1.93 19.94 -7.05
N PHE A 178 1.21 19.32 -6.12
CA PHE A 178 0.34 20.04 -5.20
C PHE A 178 1.12 21.06 -4.35
N GLN A 179 2.27 20.66 -3.83
CA GLN A 179 3.13 21.52 -2.99
C GLN A 179 3.79 22.66 -3.76
N ARG A 180 4.09 22.48 -5.06
CA ARG A 180 4.60 23.56 -5.92
C ARG A 180 3.56 24.67 -6.13
N GLY A 181 2.26 24.33 -6.05
CA GLY A 181 1.18 25.29 -6.28
C GLY A 181 1.06 25.76 -7.74
N GLU A 182 1.84 25.17 -8.64
CA GLU A 182 1.95 25.55 -10.06
C GLU A 182 0.91 24.85 -10.96
N SER A 183 0.21 23.83 -10.43
CA SER A 183 -0.67 22.97 -11.21
C SER A 183 -2.14 23.33 -11.00
N ASP A 184 -2.82 23.78 -12.06
CA ASP A 184 -4.29 23.95 -12.10
C ASP A 184 -5.03 22.62 -12.34
N ASP A 185 -4.30 21.49 -12.26
CA ASP A 185 -4.81 20.17 -12.57
C ASP A 185 -5.91 19.73 -11.58
N PRO A 186 -7.13 19.39 -12.06
CA PRO A 186 -8.23 18.95 -11.21
C PRO A 186 -7.91 17.71 -10.37
N TYR A 187 -7.12 16.78 -10.92
CA TYR A 187 -6.71 15.57 -10.21
C TYR A 187 -5.80 15.93 -9.02
N VAL A 188 -4.79 16.77 -9.26
CA VAL A 188 -3.86 17.25 -8.22
C VAL A 188 -4.57 18.05 -7.13
N LYS A 189 -5.63 18.79 -7.46
CA LYS A 189 -6.42 19.55 -6.48
C LYS A 189 -7.39 18.72 -5.64
N GLY A 190 -7.59 17.45 -5.98
CA GLY A 190 -8.54 16.61 -5.26
C GLY A 190 -9.98 16.79 -5.73
N THR A 191 -10.20 17.32 -6.95
CA THR A 191 -11.53 17.41 -7.54
C THR A 191 -12.04 16.01 -7.84
N ALA A 192 -13.15 15.64 -7.21
CA ALA A 192 -13.83 14.37 -7.45
C ALA A 192 -14.27 14.26 -8.91
N ALA A 193 -14.11 13.07 -9.47
CA ALA A 193 -14.44 12.74 -10.85
C ALA A 193 -15.48 11.62 -10.88
N ASP A 194 -16.34 11.65 -11.89
CA ASP A 194 -17.31 10.60 -12.22
C ASP A 194 -16.75 9.59 -13.25
N SER A 195 -15.53 9.83 -13.73
CA SER A 195 -14.85 9.07 -14.75
C SER A 195 -13.33 9.07 -14.54
N PHE A 196 -12.63 8.13 -15.18
CA PHE A 196 -11.16 8.07 -15.17
C PHE A 196 -10.50 9.16 -16.02
N TYR A 197 -11.29 10.09 -16.60
CA TYR A 197 -10.77 11.11 -17.50
C TYR A 197 -9.69 11.96 -16.84
N HIS A 198 -9.95 12.53 -15.65
CA HIS A 198 -8.98 13.37 -14.95
C HIS A 198 -7.70 12.61 -14.56
N PHE A 199 -7.84 11.35 -14.14
CA PHE A 199 -6.70 10.50 -13.81
C PHE A 199 -5.84 10.21 -15.06
N ASN A 200 -6.46 9.77 -16.16
CA ASN A 200 -5.75 9.46 -17.39
C ASN A 200 -5.12 10.72 -18.03
N ASP A 201 -5.84 11.84 -18.02
CA ASP A 201 -5.33 13.12 -18.52
C ASP A 201 -4.10 13.59 -17.73
N PHE A 202 -4.14 13.46 -16.39
CA PHE A 202 -2.98 13.73 -15.53
C PHE A 202 -1.77 12.85 -15.86
N LEU A 203 -1.97 11.53 -16.01
CA LEU A 203 -0.90 10.60 -16.39
C LEU A 203 -0.30 10.94 -17.76
N ASN A 204 -1.13 11.30 -18.74
CA ASN A 204 -0.69 11.69 -20.08
C ASN A 204 0.07 13.02 -20.08
N ARG A 205 -0.28 13.98 -19.23
CA ARG A 205 0.50 15.22 -19.06
C ARG A 205 1.87 14.94 -18.46
N LEU A 206 1.91 14.18 -17.37
CA LEU A 206 3.15 13.84 -16.66
C LEU A 206 4.17 13.14 -17.56
N THR A 207 3.72 12.16 -18.34
CA THR A 207 4.60 11.42 -19.26
C THR A 207 5.15 12.28 -20.40
N ARG A 208 4.39 13.29 -20.85
CA ARG A 208 4.87 14.26 -21.85
C ARG A 208 5.91 15.21 -21.27
N ASP A 209 5.70 15.66 -20.03
CA ASP A 209 6.64 16.56 -19.36
C ASP A 209 7.99 15.86 -19.10
N GLU A 210 8.00 14.60 -18.68
CA GLU A 210 9.25 13.83 -18.49
C GLU A 210 10.06 13.62 -19.78
N ILE A 211 9.39 13.45 -20.93
CA ILE A 211 10.04 13.36 -22.24
C ILE A 211 10.64 14.71 -22.68
N SER A 212 10.04 15.83 -22.27
CA SER A 212 10.54 17.17 -22.62
C SER A 212 11.75 17.64 -21.79
N PHE A 213 12.02 17.03 -20.63
CA PHE A 213 13.22 17.31 -19.83
C PHE A 213 14.41 16.39 -20.16
N SER A 214 14.24 15.44 -21.08
CA SER A 214 15.28 14.49 -21.51
C SER A 214 15.83 14.76 -22.92
N HIS A 215 15.55 15.95 -23.48
CA HIS A 215 16.10 16.47 -24.74
C HIS A 215 16.83 17.81 -24.56
#